data_AF-A0A954BLC5-F1
#
_entry.id   AF-A0A954BLC5-F1
#
_cell.length_a   1.000
_cell.length_b   1.000
_cell.length_c   1.000
_cell.angle_alpha   90.00
_cell.angle_beta   90.00
_cell.angle_gamma   90.00
#
_symmetry.space_group_name_H-M   'P 1'
#
loop_
_entity.id
_entity.type
_entity.pdbx_description
1 polymer ?
#
loop_
_entity_poly.entity_id
_entity_poly.type
_entity_poly.pdbx_seq_one_letter_code
_entity_poly.pdbx_strand_id
1 'polypeptide(L)'
;RGAFTGATEQRKGRFELADGGTLFLDEIATASQQVQEKLLRVVEYGEYQRLGGSRVLTTNVRIIAATNGDLPAMAEAGTFRADLLDRLAFDVITLPPLRARQGDASLLADHFARRMAIEMGEDFPGFAPSAIAAIEAHDWPGNVRELRNFAQRLAHRSMLMHPGEPVVFDPSAMDPFESPWRPSGSRKPTSQSRDAAPQSPVLAQPVLPVGHDFNAQVAALEMRLLDEALAASQGHQGRAAEALGLTYHQLRGLLKKHEYGRKPGKPKEEAGT
;
A
#
# COMPACT_ATOMS: atom_id res chain seq x y z
N ARG A 1 43.25 -30.88 -32.95
CA ARG A 1 44.06 -29.85 -32.25
C ARG A 1 43.69 -28.49 -32.83
N GLY A 2 42.95 -27.68 -32.07
CA GLY A 2 42.53 -26.32 -32.43
C GLY A 2 41.78 -25.75 -31.23
N ALA A 3 42.31 -24.67 -30.66
CA ALA A 3 42.12 -24.25 -29.27
C ALA A 3 40.80 -23.50 -29.03
N PHE A 4 40.02 -23.97 -28.06
CA PHE A 4 38.96 -23.21 -27.38
C PHE A 4 39.12 -23.42 -25.86
N THR A 5 40.30 -23.07 -25.33
CA THR A 5 40.59 -23.10 -23.90
C THR A 5 40.15 -21.76 -23.30
N GLY A 6 38.87 -21.66 -22.94
CA GLY A 6 38.28 -20.42 -22.42
C GLY A 6 37.42 -20.59 -21.18
N ALA A 7 37.50 -21.72 -20.47
CA ALA A 7 36.76 -21.90 -19.22
C ALA A 7 37.55 -22.78 -18.26
N THR A 8 38.11 -22.20 -17.19
CA THR A 8 38.62 -23.06 -16.10
C THR A 8 38.75 -22.44 -14.72
N GLU A 9 38.15 -21.27 -14.43
CA GLU A 9 37.94 -20.93 -13.01
C GLU A 9 36.54 -21.39 -12.58
N GLN A 10 36.50 -22.47 -11.82
CA GLN A 10 35.27 -22.98 -11.23
C GLN A 10 34.79 -21.99 -10.18
N ARG A 11 33.74 -21.22 -10.51
CA ARG A 11 33.12 -20.29 -9.57
C ARG A 11 32.42 -21.10 -8.48
N LYS A 12 32.96 -21.06 -7.25
CA LYS A 12 32.36 -21.69 -6.07
C LYS A 12 30.93 -21.20 -5.85
N GLY A 13 30.02 -22.11 -5.53
CA GLY A 13 28.63 -21.78 -5.20
C GLY A 13 28.50 -21.14 -3.81
N ARG A 14 27.35 -20.52 -3.52
CA ARG A 14 27.10 -19.84 -2.23
C ARG A 14 27.24 -20.78 -1.02
N PHE A 15 26.75 -22.02 -1.13
CA PHE A 15 26.90 -23.03 -0.08
C PHE A 15 28.37 -23.44 0.12
N GLU A 16 29.13 -23.56 -0.97
CA GLU A 16 30.57 -23.88 -0.90
C GLU A 16 31.39 -22.74 -0.26
N LEU A 17 30.96 -21.50 -0.45
CA LEU A 17 31.59 -20.33 0.19
C LEU A 17 31.22 -20.18 1.67
N ALA A 18 30.08 -20.74 2.08
CA ALA A 18 29.56 -20.64 3.44
C ALA A 18 29.84 -21.89 4.28
N ASP A 19 30.60 -22.86 3.75
CA ASP A 19 30.94 -24.09 4.45
C ASP A 19 31.74 -23.81 5.72
N GLY A 20 31.30 -24.38 6.84
CA GLY A 20 31.79 -24.07 8.19
C GLY A 20 31.35 -22.71 8.74
N GLY A 21 30.48 -21.97 8.03
CA GLY A 21 30.08 -20.60 8.34
C GLY A 21 28.57 -20.40 8.43
N THR A 22 28.11 -19.21 8.04
CA THR A 22 26.70 -18.82 8.04
C THR A 22 26.26 -18.34 6.65
N LEU A 23 25.11 -18.81 6.19
CA LEU A 23 24.45 -18.34 4.97
C LEU A 23 23.19 -17.55 5.34
N PHE A 24 23.17 -16.28 4.94
CA PHE A 24 21.99 -15.41 5.07
C PHE A 24 21.17 -15.41 3.77
N LEU A 25 19.89 -15.72 3.87
CA LEU A 25 18.94 -15.76 2.77
C LEU A 25 17.90 -14.65 2.96
N ASP A 26 18.01 -13.59 2.16
CA ASP A 26 17.01 -12.53 2.15
C ASP A 26 15.84 -12.87 1.22
N GLU A 27 14.65 -12.39 1.56
CA GLU A 27 13.40 -12.57 0.80
C GLU A 27 13.07 -14.04 0.43
N ILE A 28 13.23 -14.99 1.37
CA ILE A 28 13.08 -16.42 1.08
C ILE A 28 11.70 -16.81 0.50
N ALA A 29 10.65 -16.06 0.83
CA ALA A 29 9.30 -16.23 0.28
C ALA A 29 9.24 -16.12 -1.25
N THR A 30 10.18 -15.39 -1.88
CA THR A 30 10.23 -15.22 -3.34
C THR A 30 10.91 -16.38 -4.07
N ALA A 31 11.47 -17.34 -3.33
CA ALA A 31 12.16 -18.48 -3.91
C ALA A 31 11.19 -19.36 -4.71
N SER A 32 11.58 -19.75 -5.92
CA SER A 32 10.79 -20.68 -6.74
C SER A 32 10.72 -22.06 -6.08
N GLN A 33 9.70 -22.86 -6.42
CA GLN A 33 9.52 -24.22 -5.91
C GLN A 33 10.76 -25.10 -6.10
N GLN A 34 11.46 -24.96 -7.23
CA GLN A 34 12.70 -25.69 -7.49
C GLN A 34 13.83 -25.26 -6.55
N VAL A 35 13.92 -23.97 -6.22
CA VAL A 35 14.90 -23.47 -5.24
C VAL A 35 14.55 -23.96 -3.84
N GLN A 36 13.26 -23.97 -3.49
CA GLN A 36 12.78 -24.50 -2.20
C GLN A 36 13.13 -25.98 -2.04
N GLU A 37 12.93 -26.82 -3.06
CA GLU A 37 13.32 -28.24 -3.02
C GLU A 37 14.83 -28.42 -2.81
N LYS A 38 15.65 -27.64 -3.53
CA LYS A 38 17.11 -27.69 -3.38
C LYS A 38 17.55 -27.23 -2.00
N LEU A 39 16.91 -26.18 -1.47
CA LEU A 39 17.20 -25.67 -0.15
C LEU A 39 16.84 -26.69 0.94
N LEU A 40 15.70 -27.37 0.81
CA LEU A 40 15.30 -28.43 1.73
C LEU A 40 16.37 -29.50 1.86
N ARG A 41 16.95 -29.97 0.74
CA ARG A 41 18.03 -30.98 0.77
C ARG A 41 19.27 -30.50 1.52
N VAL A 42 19.60 -29.22 1.40
CA VAL A 42 20.75 -28.64 2.14
C VAL A 42 20.42 -28.50 3.62
N VAL A 43 19.22 -28.00 3.96
CA VAL A 43 18.81 -27.81 5.35
C VAL A 43 18.68 -29.14 6.08
N GLU A 44 18.18 -30.19 5.41
CA GLU A 44 17.90 -31.49 6.01
C GLU A 44 19.12 -32.42 6.04
N TYR A 45 19.90 -32.48 4.96
CA TYR A 45 21.01 -33.44 4.80
C TYR A 45 22.38 -32.78 4.64
N GLY A 46 22.46 -31.45 4.50
CA GLY A 46 23.70 -30.76 4.15
C GLY A 46 24.14 -31.01 2.70
N GLU A 47 23.27 -31.54 1.84
CA GLU A 47 23.64 -31.99 0.49
C GLU A 47 23.21 -31.01 -0.60
N TYR A 48 24.10 -30.76 -1.56
CA TYR A 48 23.80 -29.98 -2.75
C TYR A 48 24.53 -30.49 -4.00
N GLN A 49 24.08 -30.04 -5.16
CA GLN A 49 24.71 -30.32 -6.46
C GLN A 49 25.13 -29.01 -7.13
N ARG A 50 26.23 -29.06 -7.88
CA ARG A 50 26.65 -27.93 -8.73
C ARG A 50 25.71 -27.82 -9.94
N LEU A 51 25.53 -26.61 -10.46
CA LEU A 51 24.80 -26.40 -11.70
C LEU A 51 25.48 -27.18 -12.84
N GLY A 52 24.74 -28.08 -13.49
CA GLY A 52 25.25 -28.93 -14.57
C GLY A 52 26.11 -30.12 -14.13
N GLY A 53 26.31 -30.33 -12.83
CA GLY A 53 27.03 -31.48 -12.28
C GLY A 53 26.09 -32.45 -11.57
N SER A 54 26.35 -33.75 -11.67
CA SER A 54 25.61 -34.79 -10.95
C SER A 54 26.23 -35.17 -9.59
N ARG A 55 27.46 -34.71 -9.34
CA ARG A 55 28.16 -34.98 -8.08
C ARG A 55 27.48 -34.28 -6.92
N VAL A 56 27.04 -35.07 -5.93
CA VAL A 56 26.58 -34.58 -4.64
C VAL A 56 27.79 -34.11 -3.82
N LEU A 57 27.65 -32.93 -3.24
CA LEU A 57 28.59 -32.30 -2.32
C LEU A 57 27.89 -32.10 -0.99
N THR A 58 28.64 -32.16 0.10
CA THR A 58 28.15 -31.88 1.44
C THR A 58 28.66 -30.53 1.94
N THR A 59 27.89 -29.88 2.81
CA THR A 59 28.29 -28.66 3.51
C THR A 59 27.73 -28.66 4.93
N ASN A 60 28.45 -28.04 5.85
CA ASN A 60 27.97 -27.72 7.18
C ASN A 60 27.83 -26.21 7.31
N VAL A 61 26.59 -25.70 7.30
CA VAL A 61 26.32 -24.26 7.28
C VAL A 61 25.18 -23.90 8.22
N ARG A 62 25.34 -22.82 8.98
CA ARG A 62 24.24 -22.20 9.70
C ARG A 62 23.39 -21.37 8.74
N ILE A 63 22.11 -21.65 8.64
CA ILE A 63 21.20 -20.89 7.77
C ILE A 63 20.44 -19.86 8.60
N ILE A 64 20.40 -18.63 8.13
CA ILE A 64 19.53 -17.57 8.63
C ILE A 64 18.71 -17.08 7.44
N ALA A 65 17.39 -17.06 7.57
CA ALA A 65 16.50 -16.57 6.53
C ALA A 65 15.69 -15.37 7.01
N ALA A 66 15.38 -14.46 6.10
CA ALA A 66 14.52 -13.31 6.33
C ALA A 66 13.44 -13.23 5.24
N THR A 67 12.29 -12.69 5.61
CA THR A 67 11.20 -12.42 4.68
C THR A 67 10.23 -11.39 5.24
N ASN A 68 9.49 -10.74 4.34
CA ASN A 68 8.33 -9.91 4.62
C ASN A 68 6.99 -10.63 4.36
N GLY A 69 7.04 -11.87 3.86
CA GLY A 69 5.87 -12.69 3.55
C GLY A 69 5.42 -13.55 4.73
N ASP A 70 4.13 -13.85 4.79
CA ASP A 70 3.54 -14.80 5.74
C ASP A 70 3.77 -16.23 5.23
N LEU A 71 4.88 -16.85 5.66
CA LEU A 71 5.23 -18.20 5.21
C LEU A 71 4.19 -19.26 5.60
N PRO A 72 3.59 -19.27 6.80
CA PRO A 72 2.47 -20.15 7.12
C PRO A 72 1.31 -20.05 6.11
N ALA A 73 0.83 -18.84 5.82
CA ALA A 73 -0.25 -18.66 4.84
C ALA A 73 0.18 -19.09 3.42
N MET A 74 1.43 -18.85 3.05
CA MET A 74 1.97 -19.29 1.76
C MET A 74 2.09 -20.81 1.65
N ALA A 75 2.37 -21.49 2.77
CA ALA A 75 2.41 -22.95 2.85
C ALA A 75 1.01 -23.56 2.70
N GLU A 76 0.01 -22.98 3.38
CA GLU A 76 -1.41 -23.36 3.20
C GLU A 76 -1.87 -23.17 1.75
N ALA A 77 -1.42 -22.09 1.09
CA ALA A 77 -1.70 -21.83 -0.32
C ALA A 77 -0.88 -22.68 -1.30
N GLY A 78 0.03 -23.54 -0.83
CA GLY A 78 0.91 -24.35 -1.67
C GLY A 78 1.97 -23.58 -2.46
N THR A 79 2.15 -22.29 -2.18
CA THR A 79 3.17 -21.43 -2.82
C THR A 79 4.52 -21.48 -2.12
N PHE A 80 4.54 -21.96 -0.87
CA PHE A 80 5.72 -22.32 -0.12
C PHE A 80 5.61 -23.76 0.37
N ARG A 81 6.72 -24.50 0.47
CA ARG A 81 6.65 -25.88 0.95
C ARG A 81 6.58 -25.93 2.48
N ALA A 82 5.62 -26.68 3.00
CA ALA A 82 5.46 -26.89 4.44
C ALA A 82 6.68 -27.58 5.08
N ASP A 83 7.27 -28.56 4.40
CA ASP A 83 8.46 -29.28 4.90
C ASP A 83 9.68 -28.36 5.06
N LEU A 84 9.89 -27.43 4.13
CA LEU A 84 10.94 -26.43 4.23
C LEU A 84 10.64 -25.41 5.34
N LEU A 85 9.38 -25.00 5.49
CA LEU A 85 8.95 -24.10 6.56
C LEU A 85 9.27 -24.72 7.93
N ASP A 86 8.87 -25.96 8.15
CA ASP A 86 9.12 -26.68 9.42
C ASP A 86 10.61 -26.75 9.77
N ARG A 87 11.48 -26.91 8.76
CA ARG A 87 12.93 -26.96 8.96
C ARG A 87 13.56 -25.59 9.20
N LEU A 88 13.05 -24.53 8.55
CA LEU A 88 13.55 -23.17 8.73
C LEU A 88 13.04 -22.52 10.01
N ALA A 89 11.82 -22.83 10.44
CA ALA A 89 11.14 -22.24 11.58
C ALA A 89 11.55 -22.84 12.93
N PHE A 90 12.84 -23.21 13.08
CA PHE A 90 13.36 -23.69 14.36
C PHE A 90 13.36 -22.60 15.45
N ASP A 91 13.82 -21.41 15.08
CA ASP A 91 13.76 -20.21 15.93
C ASP A 91 13.38 -19.02 15.06
N VAL A 92 12.31 -18.30 15.43
CA VAL A 92 11.69 -17.25 14.62
C VAL A 92 11.71 -15.94 15.38
N ILE A 93 12.40 -14.96 14.79
CA ILE A 93 12.47 -13.60 15.33
C ILE A 93 11.56 -12.69 14.50
N THR A 94 10.49 -12.22 15.12
CA THR A 94 9.62 -11.21 14.50
C THR A 94 10.19 -9.81 14.76
N LEU A 95 10.57 -9.11 13.69
CA LEU A 95 11.06 -7.74 13.80
C LEU A 95 9.88 -6.74 13.88
N PRO A 96 9.79 -5.91 14.94
CA PRO A 96 8.74 -4.92 15.04
C PRO A 96 8.95 -3.79 14.02
N PRO A 97 7.87 -3.22 13.46
CA PRO A 97 7.97 -2.03 12.61
C PRO A 97 8.43 -0.82 13.42
N LEU A 98 8.99 0.20 12.74
CA LEU A 98 9.52 1.39 13.41
C LEU A 98 8.49 2.10 14.30
N ARG A 99 7.22 2.20 13.89
CA ARG A 99 6.13 2.78 14.69
C ARG A 99 5.90 2.12 16.06
N ALA A 100 6.32 0.87 16.23
CA ALA A 100 6.23 0.17 17.51
C ALA A 100 7.45 0.43 18.43
N ARG A 101 8.42 1.23 17.96
CA ARG A 101 9.70 1.51 18.62
C ARG A 101 9.79 3.00 18.95
N GLN A 102 9.09 3.41 20.00
CA GLN A 102 9.03 4.82 20.41
C GLN A 102 10.43 5.39 20.68
N GLY A 103 10.70 6.60 20.17
CA GLY A 103 12.00 7.28 20.31
C GLY A 103 13.08 6.85 19.30
N ASP A 104 12.97 5.67 18.67
CA ASP A 104 13.98 5.21 17.72
C ASP A 104 13.98 6.05 16.43
N ALA A 105 12.83 6.60 16.03
CA ALA A 105 12.70 7.38 14.80
C ALA A 105 13.57 8.67 14.84
N SER A 106 13.50 9.43 15.93
CA SER A 106 14.29 10.66 16.09
C SER A 106 15.78 10.37 16.22
N LEU A 107 16.16 9.34 16.98
CA LEU A 107 17.55 8.89 17.11
C LEU A 107 18.16 8.45 15.77
N LEU A 108 17.42 7.64 15.00
CA LEU A 108 17.87 7.18 13.68
C LEU A 108 17.92 8.33 12.68
N ALA A 109 16.94 9.24 12.69
CA ALA A 109 16.96 10.43 11.85
C ALA A 109 18.21 11.27 12.08
N ASP A 110 18.53 11.56 13.34
CA ASP A 110 19.72 12.32 13.74
C ASP A 110 21.00 11.61 13.26
N HIS A 111 21.10 10.29 13.43
CA HIS A 111 22.21 9.50 12.90
C HIS A 111 22.38 9.63 11.38
N PHE A 112 21.29 9.51 10.61
CA PHE A 112 21.35 9.60 9.15
C PHE A 112 21.66 11.03 8.67
N ALA A 113 21.15 12.04 9.36
CA ALA A 113 21.40 13.44 9.03
C ALA A 113 22.86 13.85 9.34
N ARG A 114 23.42 13.42 10.48
CA ARG A 114 24.85 13.63 10.79
C ARG A 114 25.76 13.00 9.75
N ARG A 115 25.44 11.78 9.33
CA ARG A 115 26.21 11.09 8.29
C ARG A 115 26.16 11.85 6.95
N MET A 116 25.01 12.40 6.59
CA MET A 116 24.88 13.26 5.42
C MET A 116 25.74 14.53 5.55
N ALA A 117 25.76 15.18 6.72
CA ALA A 117 26.61 16.34 6.98
C ALA A 117 28.09 16.03 6.75
N ILE A 118 28.57 14.90 7.29
CA ILE A 118 29.94 14.42 7.10
C ILE A 118 30.25 14.18 5.61
N GLU A 119 29.32 13.57 4.86
CA GLU A 119 29.47 13.35 3.42
C GLU A 119 29.51 14.68 2.62
N MET A 120 28.87 15.74 3.12
CA MET A 120 28.89 17.09 2.55
C MET A 120 30.09 17.94 3.01
N GLY A 121 30.83 17.50 4.03
CA GLY A 121 31.88 18.32 4.66
C GLY A 121 31.34 19.47 5.51
N GLU A 122 30.09 19.34 5.98
CA GLU A 122 29.36 20.35 6.77
C GLU A 122 29.14 19.85 8.21
N ASP A 123 28.89 20.78 9.13
CA ASP A 123 28.44 20.46 10.49
C ASP A 123 26.93 20.25 10.53
N PHE A 124 26.46 19.32 11.39
CA PHE A 124 25.03 19.10 11.59
C PHE A 124 24.51 19.91 12.79
N PRO A 125 23.68 20.95 12.58
CA PRO A 125 23.15 21.79 13.67
C PRO A 125 22.06 21.10 14.50
N GLY A 126 21.66 19.88 14.13
CA GLY A 126 20.55 19.16 14.77
C GLY A 126 19.20 19.45 14.12
N PHE A 127 18.19 18.67 14.50
CA PHE A 127 16.80 18.93 14.14
C PHE A 127 16.16 19.93 15.10
N ALA A 128 15.33 20.83 14.57
CA ALA A 128 14.47 21.67 15.39
C ALA A 128 13.48 20.80 16.20
N PRO A 129 13.02 21.23 17.39
CA PRO A 129 12.07 20.46 18.20
C PRO A 129 10.76 20.12 17.46
N SER A 130 10.28 21.04 16.61
CA SER A 130 9.11 20.80 15.75
C SER A 130 9.34 19.68 14.75
N ALA A 131 10.57 19.52 14.25
CA ALA A 131 10.92 18.47 13.32
C ALA A 131 11.04 17.11 13.99
N ILE A 132 11.60 17.06 15.20
CA ILE A 132 11.64 15.84 16.01
C ILE A 132 10.22 15.35 16.29
N ALA A 133 9.33 16.25 16.73
CA ALA A 133 7.93 15.90 17.01
C ALA A 133 7.21 15.37 15.74
N ALA A 134 7.44 15.98 14.58
CA ALA A 134 6.86 15.51 13.31
C ALA A 134 7.44 14.16 12.86
N ILE A 135 8.74 13.92 13.06
CA ILE A 135 9.39 12.64 12.77
C ILE A 135 8.83 11.52 13.66
N GLU A 136 8.61 11.80 14.94
CA GLU A 136 8.07 10.83 15.90
C GLU A 136 6.58 10.56 15.69
N ALA A 137 5.81 11.55 15.24
CA ALA A 137 4.39 11.41 14.97
C ALA A 137 4.07 10.65 13.67
N HIS A 138 5.06 10.47 12.78
CA HIS A 138 4.87 9.80 11.49
C HIS A 138 5.04 8.27 11.60
N ASP A 139 4.19 7.50 10.92
CA ASP A 139 4.16 6.03 11.04
C ASP A 139 5.28 5.29 10.31
N TRP A 140 5.94 5.96 9.37
CA TRP A 140 7.00 5.42 8.51
C TRP A 140 6.62 4.05 7.90
N PRO A 141 5.65 3.98 6.98
CA PRO A 141 5.23 2.72 6.35
C PRO A 141 6.39 1.97 5.65
N GLY A 142 7.37 2.69 5.09
CA GLY A 142 8.61 2.12 4.54
C GLY A 142 9.71 1.89 5.59
N ASN A 143 9.38 2.02 6.88
CA ASN A 143 10.22 1.75 8.04
C ASN A 143 11.54 2.55 7.97
N VAL A 144 12.64 2.01 8.51
CA VAL A 144 13.95 2.66 8.55
C VAL A 144 14.45 3.10 7.16
N ARG A 145 14.06 2.43 6.08
CA ARG A 145 14.47 2.82 4.71
C ARG A 145 13.83 4.15 4.30
N GLU A 146 12.55 4.32 4.55
CA GLU A 146 11.84 5.58 4.27
C GLU A 146 12.37 6.70 5.16
N LEU A 147 12.49 6.46 6.48
CA LEU A 147 13.03 7.42 7.42
C LEU A 147 14.44 7.90 7.01
N ARG A 148 15.32 6.97 6.63
CA ARG A 148 16.67 7.29 6.17
C ARG A 148 16.64 8.23 4.96
N ASN A 149 15.89 7.87 3.93
CA ASN A 149 15.80 8.66 2.71
C ASN A 149 15.23 10.06 2.99
N PHE A 150 14.22 10.15 3.85
CA PHE A 150 13.66 11.41 4.30
C PHE A 150 14.69 12.25 5.06
N ALA A 151 15.30 11.71 6.11
CA ALA A 151 16.23 12.44 6.98
C ALA A 151 17.46 12.94 6.21
N GLN A 152 18.03 12.09 5.34
CA GLN A 152 19.15 12.46 4.48
C GLN A 152 18.77 13.59 3.51
N ARG A 153 17.61 13.49 2.86
CA ARG A 153 17.13 14.51 1.91
C ARG A 153 16.84 15.83 2.62
N LEU A 154 16.19 15.76 3.79
CA LEU A 154 15.85 16.92 4.58
C LEU A 154 17.10 17.65 5.06
N ALA A 155 18.06 16.92 5.63
CA ALA A 155 19.34 17.46 6.07
C ALA A 155 20.12 18.11 4.92
N HIS A 156 20.26 17.40 3.79
CA HIS A 156 20.94 17.91 2.60
C HIS A 156 20.31 19.22 2.09
N ARG A 157 18.98 19.28 1.97
CA ARG A 157 18.28 20.50 1.53
C ARG A 157 18.46 21.65 2.52
N SER A 158 18.32 21.37 3.81
CA SER A 158 18.48 22.39 4.85
C SER A 158 19.90 22.96 4.86
N MET A 159 20.93 22.14 4.71
CA MET A 159 22.33 22.60 4.65
C MET A 159 22.61 23.48 3.44
N LEU A 160 21.96 23.22 2.30
CA LEU A 160 22.11 24.05 1.10
C LEU A 160 21.37 25.39 1.18
N MET A 161 20.19 25.42 1.80
CA MET A 161 19.34 26.61 1.83
C MET A 161 19.56 27.49 3.07
N HIS A 162 19.82 26.86 4.22
CA HIS A 162 19.93 27.46 5.55
C HIS A 162 21.13 26.86 6.31
N PRO A 163 22.37 27.12 5.86
CA PRO A 163 23.56 26.54 6.48
C PRO A 163 23.69 26.98 7.94
N GLY A 164 23.95 26.03 8.84
CA GLY A 164 24.14 26.26 10.28
C GLY A 164 22.85 26.44 11.09
N GLU A 165 21.67 26.49 10.46
CA GLU A 165 20.39 26.58 11.17
C GLU A 165 19.82 25.19 11.50
N PRO A 166 19.16 25.01 12.66
CA PRO A 166 18.49 23.75 12.99
C PRO A 166 17.50 23.32 11.92
N VAL A 167 17.55 22.05 11.53
CA VAL A 167 16.76 21.50 10.43
C VAL A 167 15.28 21.44 10.81
N VAL A 168 14.44 22.17 10.08
CA VAL A 168 12.98 22.18 10.24
C VAL A 168 12.35 21.08 9.38
N PHE A 169 11.20 20.55 9.79
CA PHE A 169 10.47 19.56 9.00
C PHE A 169 9.89 20.18 7.75
N ASP A 170 10.19 19.56 6.61
CA ASP A 170 9.62 19.92 5.32
C ASP A 170 8.91 18.69 4.71
N PRO A 171 7.56 18.72 4.57
CA PRO A 171 6.80 17.64 3.95
C PRO A 171 7.26 17.32 2.52
N SER A 172 7.80 18.29 1.77
CA SER A 172 8.31 18.07 0.41
C SER A 172 9.54 17.14 0.39
N ALA A 173 10.17 16.91 1.54
CA ALA A 173 11.22 15.92 1.69
C ALA A 173 10.67 14.48 1.81
N MET A 174 9.35 14.26 1.89
CA MET A 174 8.74 12.92 1.89
C MET A 174 8.71 12.32 0.48
N ASP A 175 8.08 13.00 -0.48
CA ASP A 175 8.02 12.58 -1.89
C ASP A 175 8.89 13.49 -2.77
N PRO A 176 10.04 13.01 -3.29
CA PRO A 176 10.90 13.83 -4.14
C PRO A 176 10.29 14.07 -5.53
N PHE A 177 9.22 13.35 -5.88
CA PHE A 177 8.52 13.45 -7.15
C PHE A 177 7.21 14.24 -7.03
N GLU A 178 6.91 14.80 -5.85
CA GLU A 178 5.81 15.74 -5.72
C GLU A 178 6.17 17.02 -6.50
N SER A 179 5.46 17.22 -7.61
CA SER A 179 5.68 18.33 -8.51
C SER A 179 4.36 18.74 -9.16
N PRO A 180 4.09 20.05 -9.33
CA PRO A 180 2.96 20.55 -10.10
C PRO A 180 2.91 20.02 -11.54
N TRP A 181 4.02 19.52 -12.06
CA TRP A 181 4.18 19.05 -13.44
C TRP A 181 4.18 17.52 -13.57
N ARG A 182 3.78 16.80 -12.51
CA ARG A 182 3.77 15.33 -12.53
C ARG A 182 2.74 14.81 -13.56
N PRO A 183 3.10 13.87 -14.45
CA PRO A 183 2.16 13.30 -15.41
C PRO A 183 0.97 12.64 -14.71
N SER A 184 -0.24 13.09 -15.06
CA SER A 184 -1.52 12.80 -14.38
C SER A 184 -1.95 11.32 -14.37
N GLY A 185 -1.20 10.41 -14.99
CA GLY A 185 -1.49 8.97 -15.05
C GLY A 185 -0.68 8.09 -14.09
N SER A 186 0.22 8.67 -13.27
CA SER A 186 1.23 7.90 -12.52
C SER A 186 0.98 7.77 -11.01
N ARG A 187 -0.16 8.27 -10.50
CA ARG A 187 -0.55 8.02 -9.10
C ARG A 187 -1.03 6.57 -8.99
N LYS A 188 -0.12 5.65 -8.64
CA LYS A 188 -0.56 4.46 -7.90
C LYS A 188 -1.22 4.98 -6.63
N PRO A 189 -2.45 4.54 -6.29
CA PRO A 189 -3.04 4.91 -5.02
C PRO A 189 -2.12 4.37 -3.93
N THR A 190 -1.41 5.27 -3.26
CA THR A 190 -0.72 4.97 -2.02
C THR A 190 -1.82 4.54 -1.06
N SER A 191 -1.80 3.27 -0.66
CA SER A 191 -2.58 2.77 0.46
C SER A 191 -2.07 3.44 1.72
N GLN A 192 -2.60 4.62 2.02
CA GLN A 192 -2.48 5.28 3.30
C GLN A 192 -3.89 5.47 3.87
N SER A 193 -4.01 5.10 5.14
CA SER A 193 -5.05 5.54 6.07
C SER A 193 -6.44 4.93 5.87
N ARG A 194 -6.61 3.69 6.39
CA ARG A 194 -7.82 3.44 7.18
C ARG A 194 -7.67 4.26 8.46
N ASP A 195 -8.75 4.95 8.80
CA ASP A 195 -8.96 5.82 9.96
C ASP A 195 -8.57 7.30 9.79
N ALA A 196 -9.60 8.13 9.99
CA ALA A 196 -9.63 9.59 10.04
C ALA A 196 -9.55 10.37 8.70
N ALA A 197 -10.61 10.27 7.90
CA ALA A 197 -11.14 11.43 7.20
C ALA A 197 -12.61 11.61 7.60
N PRO A 198 -13.09 12.86 7.85
CA PRO A 198 -14.50 13.10 8.13
C PRO A 198 -15.31 12.68 6.90
N GLN A 199 -16.14 11.66 7.07
CA GLN A 199 -17.04 11.19 6.03
C GLN A 199 -18.08 12.28 5.76
N SER A 200 -17.85 13.09 4.74
CA SER A 200 -18.96 13.66 3.98
C SER A 200 -19.78 12.46 3.49
N PRO A 201 -21.10 12.39 3.78
CA PRO A 201 -21.90 11.25 3.39
C PRO A 201 -22.00 11.23 1.87
N VAL A 202 -21.19 10.39 1.24
CA VAL A 202 -21.37 10.00 -0.15
C VAL A 202 -22.67 9.19 -0.14
N LEU A 203 -23.77 9.81 -0.53
CA LEU A 203 -25.02 9.12 -0.84
C LEU A 203 -24.67 8.00 -1.81
N ALA A 204 -24.81 6.75 -1.33
CA ALA A 204 -24.58 5.57 -2.13
C ALA A 204 -25.50 5.62 -3.35
N GLN A 205 -24.92 5.82 -4.54
CA GLN A 205 -25.67 5.63 -5.78
C GLN A 205 -25.91 4.13 -5.93
N PRO A 206 -27.17 3.65 -5.94
CA PRO A 206 -27.43 2.24 -6.15
C PRO A 206 -27.10 1.90 -7.61
N VAL A 207 -26.18 0.97 -7.80
CA VAL A 207 -25.89 0.33 -9.09
C VAL A 207 -27.18 -0.37 -9.53
N LEU A 208 -27.83 0.15 -10.58
CA LEU A 208 -29.03 -0.45 -11.15
C LEU A 208 -28.66 -1.75 -11.89
N PRO A 209 -29.25 -2.91 -11.54
CA PRO A 209 -28.98 -4.16 -12.21
C PRO A 209 -29.49 -4.12 -13.67
N VAL A 210 -28.62 -4.48 -14.61
CA VAL A 210 -28.92 -4.51 -16.04
C VAL A 210 -29.86 -5.68 -16.33
N GLY A 211 -31.12 -5.39 -16.68
CA GLY A 211 -32.12 -6.42 -16.99
C GLY A 211 -33.60 -6.00 -16.94
N HIS A 212 -33.92 -4.78 -16.48
CA HIS A 212 -35.31 -4.28 -16.44
C HIS A 212 -35.61 -3.26 -17.53
N ASP A 213 -36.90 -3.11 -17.89
CA ASP A 213 -37.41 -2.13 -18.87
C ASP A 213 -36.81 -0.73 -18.63
N PHE A 214 -36.08 -0.22 -19.64
CA PHE A 214 -35.36 1.05 -19.60
C PHE A 214 -36.27 2.20 -19.18
N ASN A 215 -37.51 2.21 -19.67
CA ASN A 215 -38.47 3.28 -19.37
C ASN A 215 -38.88 3.29 -17.89
N ALA A 216 -39.02 2.10 -17.27
CA ALA A 216 -39.35 1.98 -15.86
C ALA A 216 -38.20 2.45 -14.94
N GLN A 217 -36.95 2.19 -15.34
CA GLN A 217 -35.76 2.64 -14.59
C GLN A 217 -35.58 4.15 -14.67
N VAL A 218 -35.76 4.73 -15.86
CA VAL A 218 -35.71 6.19 -16.04
C VAL A 218 -36.83 6.85 -15.23
N ALA A 219 -38.05 6.30 -15.23
CA ALA A 219 -39.14 6.82 -14.42
C ALA A 219 -38.83 6.80 -12.91
N ALA A 220 -38.24 5.71 -12.41
CA ALA A 220 -37.86 5.59 -10.99
C ALA A 220 -36.75 6.59 -10.59
N LEU A 221 -35.81 6.86 -11.49
CA LEU A 221 -34.78 7.88 -11.28
C LEU A 221 -35.38 9.29 -11.31
N GLU A 222 -36.26 9.58 -12.29
CA GLU A 222 -36.98 10.85 -12.41
C GLU A 222 -37.79 11.15 -11.12
N MET A 223 -38.53 10.17 -10.60
CA MET A 223 -39.28 10.33 -9.35
C MET A 223 -38.39 10.61 -8.15
N ARG A 224 -37.27 9.89 -8.00
CA ARG A 224 -36.34 10.10 -6.88
C ARG A 224 -35.73 11.50 -6.89
N LEU A 225 -35.32 11.98 -8.06
CA LEU A 225 -34.76 13.33 -8.19
C LEU A 225 -35.81 14.41 -7.88
N LEU A 226 -37.07 14.19 -8.25
CA LEU A 226 -38.18 15.07 -7.87
C LEU A 226 -38.44 15.05 -6.36
N ASP A 227 -38.42 13.89 -5.71
CA ASP A 227 -38.55 13.74 -4.25
C ASP A 227 -37.47 14.51 -3.51
N GLU A 228 -36.21 14.30 -3.87
CA GLU A 228 -35.06 14.94 -3.23
C GLU A 228 -35.10 16.46 -3.41
N ALA A 229 -35.42 16.94 -4.62
CA ALA A 229 -35.50 18.37 -4.89
C ALA A 229 -36.68 19.06 -4.17
N LEU A 230 -37.83 18.39 -4.07
CA LEU A 230 -38.99 18.90 -3.33
C LEU A 230 -38.74 18.87 -1.82
N ALA A 231 -38.11 17.81 -1.30
CA ALA A 231 -37.73 17.72 0.11
C ALA A 231 -36.73 18.81 0.50
N ALA A 232 -35.69 19.01 -0.31
CA ALA A 232 -34.71 20.08 -0.10
C ALA A 232 -35.32 21.48 -0.19
N SER A 233 -36.36 21.65 -1.01
CA SER A 233 -37.06 22.93 -1.22
C SER A 233 -38.29 23.13 -0.33
N GLN A 234 -38.52 22.28 0.67
CA GLN A 234 -39.70 22.31 1.56
C GLN A 234 -41.04 22.36 0.81
N GLY A 235 -41.14 21.69 -0.33
CA GLY A 235 -42.35 21.66 -1.17
C GLY A 235 -42.55 22.87 -2.10
N HIS A 236 -41.62 23.83 -2.13
CA HIS A 236 -41.69 24.94 -3.08
C HIS A 236 -41.25 24.53 -4.49
N GLN A 237 -42.22 24.23 -5.35
CA GLN A 237 -42.00 23.74 -6.73
C GLN A 237 -41.11 24.66 -7.60
N GLY A 238 -41.15 25.99 -7.40
CA GLY A 238 -40.30 26.92 -8.14
C GLY A 238 -38.82 26.77 -7.80
N ARG A 239 -38.49 26.64 -6.51
CA ARG A 239 -37.11 26.41 -6.04
C ARG A 239 -36.61 25.00 -6.38
N ALA A 240 -37.51 24.01 -6.32
CA ALA A 240 -37.18 22.65 -6.75
C ALA A 240 -36.85 22.58 -8.24
N ALA A 241 -37.51 23.38 -9.08
CA ALA A 241 -37.23 23.45 -10.51
C ALA A 241 -35.86 24.06 -10.78
N GLU A 242 -35.52 25.15 -10.08
CA GLU A 242 -34.21 25.79 -10.15
C GLU A 242 -33.08 24.84 -9.69
N ALA A 243 -33.30 24.11 -8.59
CA ALA A 243 -32.34 23.14 -8.07
C ALA A 243 -32.04 21.98 -9.04
N LEU A 244 -33.03 21.59 -9.85
CA LEU A 244 -32.89 20.56 -10.88
C LEU A 244 -32.48 21.12 -12.26
N GLY A 245 -32.30 22.45 -12.38
CA GLY A 245 -32.00 23.11 -13.67
C GLY A 245 -33.13 23.04 -14.69
N LEU A 246 -34.37 22.88 -14.24
CA LEU A 246 -35.57 22.77 -15.07
C LEU A 246 -36.39 24.06 -15.02
N THR A 247 -37.14 24.34 -16.08
CA THR A 247 -38.17 25.39 -16.03
C THR A 247 -39.36 24.93 -15.18
N TYR A 248 -40.08 25.87 -14.57
CA TYR A 248 -41.26 25.58 -13.75
C TYR A 248 -42.32 24.74 -14.51
N HIS A 249 -42.54 25.02 -15.79
CA HIS A 249 -43.47 24.26 -16.63
C HIS A 249 -43.01 22.83 -16.89
N GLN A 250 -41.70 22.59 -17.07
CA GLN A 250 -41.14 21.24 -17.25
C GLN A 250 -41.27 20.40 -15.97
N LEU A 251 -40.95 20.98 -14.81
CA LEU A 251 -41.12 20.31 -13.53
C LEU A 251 -42.59 19.94 -13.27
N ARG A 252 -43.53 20.86 -13.56
CA ARG A 252 -44.97 20.58 -13.45
C ARG A 252 -45.44 19.49 -14.42
N GLY A 253 -44.86 19.44 -15.63
CA GLY A 253 -45.10 18.38 -16.59
C GLY A 253 -44.65 17.01 -16.08
N LEU A 254 -43.47 16.92 -15.47
CA LEU A 254 -42.95 15.69 -14.87
C LEU A 254 -43.76 15.24 -13.65
N LEU A 255 -44.18 16.16 -12.78
CA LEU A 255 -45.08 15.86 -11.65
C LEU A 255 -46.42 15.28 -12.13
N LYS A 256 -46.96 15.78 -13.25
CA LYS A 256 -48.19 15.27 -13.85
C LYS A 256 -48.00 13.91 -14.52
N LYS A 257 -46.86 13.69 -15.20
CA LYS A 257 -46.49 12.45 -15.89
C LYS A 257 -46.39 11.28 -14.90
N HIS A 258 -45.86 11.52 -13.71
CA HIS A 258 -45.69 10.51 -12.65
C HIS A 258 -46.81 10.50 -11.60
N GLU A 259 -47.96 11.15 -11.89
CA GLU A 259 -49.12 11.29 -10.98
C GLU A 259 -48.76 11.68 -9.54
N TYR A 260 -47.74 12.52 -9.39
CA TYR A 260 -47.15 12.85 -8.10
C TYR A 260 -48.17 13.61 -7.22
N GLY A 261 -48.58 13.02 -6.10
CA GLY A 261 -49.57 13.59 -5.17
C GLY A 261 -51.03 13.16 -5.40
N ARG A 262 -51.31 12.20 -6.28
CA ARG A 262 -52.65 11.58 -6.39
C ARG A 262 -52.78 10.46 -5.35
N LYS A 263 -53.50 10.71 -4.25
CA LYS A 263 -53.89 9.65 -3.30
C LYS A 263 -54.60 8.52 -4.07
N PRO A 264 -54.26 7.23 -3.87
CA PRO A 264 -55.04 6.14 -4.45
C PRO A 264 -56.48 6.25 -3.93
N GLY A 265 -57.44 6.26 -4.85
CA GLY A 265 -58.86 6.39 -4.54
C GLY A 265 -59.32 5.29 -3.59
N LYS A 266 -60.16 5.66 -2.62
CA LYS A 266 -60.90 4.74 -1.74
C LYS A 266 -61.50 3.59 -2.55
N PRO A 267 -61.37 2.32 -2.13
CA PRO A 267 -62.21 1.25 -2.66
C PRO A 267 -63.67 1.58 -2.36
N LYS A 268 -64.56 1.37 -3.35
CA LYS A 268 -66.01 1.44 -3.18
C LYS A 268 -66.42 0.44 -2.10
N GLU A 269 -67.06 0.92 -1.03
CA GLU A 269 -67.88 0.09 -0.15
C GLU A 269 -69.02 -0.48 -0.99
N GLU A 270 -68.97 -1.78 -1.25
CA GLU A 270 -70.16 -2.57 -1.56
C GLU A 270 -70.99 -2.68 -0.27
N ALA A 271 -72.12 -1.99 -0.25
CA ALA A 271 -73.19 -2.22 0.70
C ALA A 271 -74.46 -2.52 -0.09
N GLY A 272 -75.02 -3.71 0.12
CA GLY A 272 -76.44 -3.97 -0.10
C GLY A 272 -76.78 -5.22 -0.92
N THR A 273 -76.99 -6.31 -0.16
CA THR A 273 -78.08 -7.31 -0.26
C THR A 273 -78.34 -8.04 -1.57
#